data_AF-A0A366XAS5-F1
#
_entry.id   AF-A0A366XAS5-F1
#
_cell.length_a   1.000
_cell.length_b   1.000
_cell.length_c   1.000
_cell.angle_alpha   90.00
_cell.angle_beta   90.00
_cell.angle_gamma   90.00
#
_symmetry.space_group_name_H-M   'P 1'
#
loop_
_entity.id
_entity.type
_entity.pdbx_description
1 polymer ?
#
loop_
_entity_poly.entity_id
_entity_poly.type
_entity_poly.pdbx_seq_one_letter_code
_entity_poly.pdbx_strand_id
1 'polypeptide(L)'
;MFTIITLPIALILKVIGSLISMFFGSQEARDTDRIDAITAEIDQIQNQETFSKDRSERSQKIRKARKQRLFTERKLLLAKYDIK
;
A
#
# COMPACT_ATOMS: atom_id res chain seq x y z
N MET A 1 30.76 39.28 -4.42
CA MET A 1 30.91 37.95 -3.80
C MET A 1 29.53 37.35 -3.53
N PHE A 2 28.89 36.66 -4.49
CA PHE A 2 27.54 36.10 -4.30
C PHE A 2 27.27 34.79 -5.09
N THR A 3 28.32 34.05 -5.45
CA THR A 3 28.21 32.88 -6.35
C THR A 3 28.57 31.54 -5.72
N ILE A 4 29.18 31.53 -4.53
CA ILE A 4 29.70 30.30 -3.91
C ILE A 4 28.64 29.59 -3.05
N ILE A 5 27.66 30.32 -2.50
CA ILE A 5 26.63 29.76 -1.60
C ILE A 5 25.44 29.17 -2.38
N THR A 6 25.17 29.61 -3.62
CA THR A 6 24.02 29.13 -4.41
C THR A 6 24.24 27.75 -5.04
N LEU A 7 25.48 27.39 -5.36
CA LEU A 7 25.87 26.07 -5.90
C LEU A 7 25.56 24.88 -4.98
N PRO A 8 25.91 24.89 -3.68
CA PRO A 8 25.58 23.78 -2.78
C PRO A 8 24.08 23.68 -2.51
N ILE A 9 23.34 24.80 -2.48
CA ILE A 9 21.89 24.79 -2.25
C ILE A 9 21.15 24.12 -3.43
N ALA A 10 21.55 24.41 -4.67
CA ALA A 10 20.96 23.77 -5.85
C ALA A 10 21.24 22.27 -5.92
N LEU A 11 22.42 21.83 -5.47
CA LEU A 11 22.77 20.41 -5.36
C LEU A 11 21.90 19.71 -4.31
N ILE A 12 21.73 20.32 -3.14
CA ILE A 12 20.89 19.80 -2.06
C ILE A 12 19.43 19.69 -2.51
N LEU A 13 18.89 20.68 -3.23
CA LEU A 13 17.53 20.63 -3.76
C LEU A 13 17.35 19.51 -4.80
N LYS A 14 18.36 19.23 -5.63
CA LYS A 14 18.32 18.09 -6.58
C LYS A 14 18.43 16.75 -5.87
N VAL A 15 19.25 16.64 -4.83
CA VAL A 15 19.36 15.42 -4.01
C VAL A 15 18.06 15.18 -3.24
N ILE A 16 17.45 16.21 -2.67
CA ILE A 16 16.13 16.12 -2.02
C ILE A 16 15.06 15.77 -3.05
N GLY A 17 15.05 16.38 -4.24
CA GLY A 17 14.12 16.02 -5.32
C GLY A 17 14.30 14.58 -5.83
N SER A 18 15.53 14.09 -5.87
CA SER A 18 15.88 12.70 -6.22
C SER A 18 15.49 11.71 -5.13
N LEU A 19 15.67 12.08 -3.85
CA LEU A 19 15.25 11.28 -2.71
C LEU A 19 13.74 11.28 -2.55
N ILE A 20 13.08 12.40 -2.81
CA ILE A 20 11.62 12.48 -2.91
C ILE A 20 11.15 11.58 -4.05
N SER A 21 11.72 11.63 -5.25
CA SER A 21 11.34 10.70 -6.32
C SER A 21 11.67 9.22 -6.04
N MET A 22 12.65 8.92 -5.18
CA MET A 22 12.91 7.56 -4.67
C MET A 22 11.93 7.13 -3.56
N PHE A 23 11.59 8.02 -2.63
CA PHE A 23 10.59 7.74 -1.59
C PHE A 23 9.21 7.61 -2.24
N PHE A 24 8.89 8.49 -3.18
CA PHE A 24 7.80 8.41 -4.15
C PHE A 24 8.22 7.50 -5.33
N GLY A 25 8.71 6.29 -5.03
CA GLY A 25 8.67 5.19 -6.00
C GLY A 25 7.30 5.22 -6.68
N SER A 26 7.27 4.92 -7.99
CA SER A 26 6.11 5.19 -8.86
C SER A 26 4.82 4.92 -8.10
N GLN A 27 3.85 5.83 -8.19
CA GLN A 27 2.59 5.68 -7.44
C GLN A 27 1.97 4.27 -7.62
N GLU A 28 2.26 3.67 -8.77
CA GLU A 28 2.09 2.26 -9.13
C GLU A 28 2.85 1.25 -8.24
N ALA A 29 4.16 1.39 -8.00
CA ALA A 29 4.91 0.52 -7.08
C ALA A 29 4.34 0.55 -5.65
N ARG A 30 4.02 1.73 -5.13
CA ARG A 30 3.40 1.87 -3.80
C ARG A 30 1.99 1.26 -3.73
N ASP A 31 1.20 1.43 -4.79
CA ASP A 31 -0.13 0.83 -4.86
C ASP A 31 -0.06 -0.68 -5.10
N THR A 32 1.01 -1.18 -5.72
CA THR A 32 1.31 -2.62 -5.86
C THR A 32 1.68 -3.24 -4.51
N ASP A 33 2.56 -2.61 -3.73
CA ASP A 33 2.85 -3.04 -2.36
C ASP A 33 1.58 -3.08 -1.49
N ARG A 34 0.66 -2.13 -1.72
CA ARG A 34 -0.64 -2.09 -1.05
C ARG A 34 -1.57 -3.23 -1.48
N ILE A 35 -1.56 -3.60 -2.77
CA ILE A 35 -2.27 -4.79 -3.27
C ILE A 35 -1.75 -6.06 -2.60
N ASP A 36 -0.43 -6.19 -2.42
CA ASP A 36 0.19 -7.33 -1.75
C ASP A 36 -0.17 -7.39 -0.27
N ALA A 37 -0.13 -6.25 0.43
CA ALA A 37 -0.56 -6.17 1.83
C ALA A 37 -2.05 -6.54 2.01
N ILE A 38 -2.93 -6.05 1.13
CA ILE A 38 -4.36 -6.40 1.14
C ILE A 38 -4.54 -7.90 0.89
N THR A 39 -3.75 -8.49 0.00
CA THR A 39 -3.82 -9.93 -0.31
C THR A 39 -3.40 -10.76 0.91
N ALA A 40 -2.28 -10.43 1.55
CA ALA A 40 -1.83 -11.10 2.76
C ALA A 40 -2.87 -11.00 3.90
N GLU A 41 -3.54 -9.86 4.05
CA GLU A 41 -4.60 -9.69 5.05
C GLU A 41 -5.84 -10.54 4.75
N ILE A 42 -6.24 -10.66 3.48
CA ILE A 42 -7.33 -11.55 3.05
C ILE A 42 -7.00 -13.01 3.39
N ASP A 43 -5.77 -13.44 3.11
CA ASP A 43 -5.30 -14.81 3.39
C ASP A 43 -5.26 -15.07 4.89
N GLN A 44 -4.83 -14.09 5.69
CA GLN A 44 -4.87 -14.19 7.14
C GLN A 44 -6.30 -14.34 7.66
N ILE A 45 -7.25 -13.56 7.13
CA ILE A 45 -8.67 -13.69 7.49
C ILE A 45 -9.22 -15.06 7.08
N GLN A 46 -8.86 -15.57 5.90
CA GLN A 46 -9.24 -16.91 5.45
C GLN A 46 -8.68 -18.02 6.35
N ASN A 47 -7.40 -17.94 6.71
CA ASN A 47 -6.80 -18.88 7.64
C ASN A 47 -7.45 -18.82 9.02
N GLN A 48 -7.84 -17.63 9.49
CA GLN A 48 -8.65 -17.50 10.70
C GLN A 48 -10.05 -18.12 10.52
N GLU A 49 -10.70 -17.99 9.36
CA GLU A 49 -11.97 -18.66 9.09
C GLU A 49 -11.84 -20.20 9.07
N THR A 50 -10.73 -20.73 8.56
CA THR A 50 -10.50 -22.18 8.44
C THR A 50 -10.06 -22.82 9.76
N PHE A 51 -9.19 -22.15 10.52
CA PHE A 51 -8.52 -22.76 11.69
C PHE A 51 -8.95 -22.19 13.04
N SER A 52 -9.70 -21.07 13.08
CA SER A 52 -10.12 -20.50 14.35
C SER A 52 -11.26 -21.30 14.98
N LYS A 53 -11.12 -21.58 16.29
CA LYS A 53 -12.21 -22.11 17.13
C LYS A 53 -13.22 -21.03 17.55
N ASP A 54 -13.01 -19.77 17.16
CA ASP A 54 -13.90 -18.65 17.46
C ASP A 54 -15.20 -18.73 16.65
N ARG A 55 -16.23 -19.30 17.29
CA ARG A 55 -17.59 -19.48 16.76
C ARG A 55 -18.52 -18.30 17.01
N SER A 56 -18.02 -17.17 17.52
CA SER A 56 -18.87 -16.00 17.72
C SER A 56 -19.41 -15.49 16.39
N GLU A 57 -20.74 -15.55 16.20
CA GLU A 57 -21.42 -15.07 14.98
C GLU A 57 -21.09 -13.59 14.70
N ARG A 58 -20.97 -12.79 15.76
CA ARG A 58 -20.60 -11.37 15.66
C ARG A 58 -19.18 -11.21 15.11
N SER A 59 -18.24 -12.01 15.60
CA SER A 59 -16.84 -12.00 15.15
C SER A 59 -16.72 -12.45 13.69
N GLN A 60 -17.43 -13.50 13.31
CA GLN A 60 -17.51 -14.00 11.93
C GLN A 60 -18.12 -12.96 10.98
N LYS A 61 -19.19 -12.28 11.38
CA LYS A 61 -19.82 -11.22 10.59
C LYS A 61 -18.87 -10.04 10.33
N ILE A 62 -18.11 -9.63 11.34
CA ILE A 62 -17.11 -8.56 11.21
C ILE A 62 -15.98 -8.97 10.26
N ARG A 63 -15.43 -10.19 10.41
CA ARG A 63 -14.39 -10.74 9.53
C ARG A 63 -14.86 -10.81 8.08
N LYS A 64 -16.07 -11.33 7.84
CA LYS A 64 -16.67 -11.40 6.49
C LYS A 64 -16.84 -10.03 5.87
N ALA A 65 -17.32 -9.04 6.62
CA ALA A 65 -17.47 -7.67 6.14
C ALA A 65 -16.11 -7.03 5.83
N ARG A 66 -15.09 -7.22 6.69
CA ARG A 66 -13.73 -6.74 6.47
C ARG A 66 -13.10 -7.36 5.21
N LYS A 67 -13.21 -8.68 5.05
CA LYS A 67 -12.77 -9.42 3.87
C LYS A 67 -13.40 -8.86 2.59
N GLN A 68 -14.72 -8.64 2.58
CA GLN A 68 -15.41 -8.11 1.40
C GLN A 68 -14.97 -6.68 1.04
N ARG A 69 -14.71 -5.82 2.04
CA ARG A 69 -14.14 -4.49 1.83
C ARG A 69 -12.74 -4.57 1.21
N LEU A 70 -11.86 -5.38 1.76
CA LEU A 70 -10.50 -5.60 1.26
C LEU A 70 -10.50 -6.14 -0.18
N PHE A 71 -11.37 -7.10 -0.50
CA PHE A 71 -11.53 -7.58 -1.89
C PHE A 71 -11.95 -6.47 -2.86
N THR A 72 -12.84 -5.57 -2.42
CA THR A 72 -13.31 -4.45 -3.23
C THR A 72 -12.17 -3.45 -3.45
N GLU A 73 -11.44 -3.12 -2.40
CA GLU A 73 -10.28 -2.22 -2.45
C GLU A 73 -9.18 -2.78 -3.37
N ARG A 74 -8.86 -4.07 -3.24
CA ARG A 74 -7.91 -4.76 -4.13
C ARG A 74 -8.34 -4.67 -5.59
N LYS A 75 -9.62 -4.93 -5.87
CA LYS A 75 -10.16 -4.90 -7.25
C LYS A 75 -10.12 -3.49 -7.84
N LEU A 76 -10.40 -2.46 -7.04
CA LEU A 76 -10.32 -1.06 -7.46
C LEU A 76 -8.88 -0.65 -7.78
N LEU A 77 -7.92 -1.07 -6.94
CA LEU A 77 -6.49 -0.80 -7.17
C LEU A 77 -5.96 -1.55 -8.39
N LEU A 78 -6.30 -2.83 -8.57
CA LEU A 78 -5.94 -3.60 -9.77
C LEU A 78 -6.50 -2.96 -11.05
N ALA A 79 -7.77 -2.53 -11.02
CA ALA A 79 -8.40 -1.87 -12.15
C ALA A 79 -7.78 -0.51 -12.49
N LYS A 80 -7.26 0.22 -11.49
CA LYS A 80 -6.58 1.52 -11.69
C LYS A 80 -5.31 1.40 -12.53
N TYR A 81 -4.62 0.27 -12.45
CA TYR A 81 -3.34 0.03 -13.12
C TYR A 81 -3.43 -0.99 -14.28
N ASP A 82 -4.63 -1.44 -14.63
CA ASP A 82 -4.87 -2.51 -15.62
C ASP A 82 -4.02 -3.78 -15.34
N ILE A 83 -3.76 -4.05 -14.06
CA ILE A 83 -3.02 -5.23 -13.61
C ILE A 83 -4.02 -6.39 -13.60
N LYS A 84 -3.81 -7.38 -14.48
CA LYS A 84 -4.66 -8.57 -14.67
C LYS A 84 -4.36 -9.66 -13.65
#